data_AF-A0A3D3HHW7-F1
#
_entry.id   AF-A0A3D3HHW7-F1
#
_cell.length_a   1.000
_cell.length_b   1.000
_cell.length_c   1.000
_cell.angle_alpha   90.00
_cell.angle_beta   90.00
_cell.angle_gamma   90.00
#
_symmetry.space_group_name_H-M   'P 1'
#
loop_
_entity.id
_entity.type
_entity.pdbx_description
1 polymer ?
#
loop_
_entity_poly.entity_id
_entity_poly.type
_entity_poly.pdbx_seq_one_letter_code
_entity_poly.pdbx_strand_id
1 'polypeptide(L)' 'MHKSHIHADSFAAGFFDLRTGLAGEILQKLSNYRMRLAIVGDFTRLKSRSWRYFIRESNRGKTVCFMPTVQGAISALIK' A
#
# COMPACT_ATOMS: atom_id res chain seq x y z
N MET A 1 1.54 17.59 -6.70
CA MET A 1 1.64 16.28 -5.99
C MET A 1 1.75 15.19 -7.03
N HIS A 2 2.84 14.44 -7.04
CA HIS A 2 3.02 13.30 -7.95
C HIS A 2 2.13 12.14 -7.48
N LYS A 3 1.30 11.59 -8.36
CA LYS A 3 0.35 10.51 -8.08
C LYS A 3 0.77 9.30 -8.90
N SER A 4 1.05 8.18 -8.25
CA SER A 4 1.53 6.97 -8.92
C SER A 4 0.80 5.75 -8.39
N HIS A 5 0.52 4.79 -9.27
CA HIS A 5 -0.04 3.49 -8.91
C HIS A 5 0.91 2.38 -9.36
N ILE A 6 1.08 1.34 -8.54
CA ILE A 6 1.98 0.22 -8.81
C ILE A 6 1.23 -1.07 -8.53
N HIS A 7 1.41 -2.08 -9.38
CA HIS A 7 0.84 -3.41 -9.15
C HIS A 7 1.59 -4.15 -8.05
N ALA A 8 0.86 -4.91 -7.22
CA ALA A 8 1.42 -5.69 -6.12
C ALA A 8 2.50 -6.68 -6.61
N ASP A 9 2.34 -7.22 -7.82
CA ASP A 9 3.28 -8.17 -8.42
C ASP A 9 4.66 -7.56 -8.73
N SER A 10 4.76 -6.22 -8.75
CA SER A 10 6.04 -5.51 -8.91
C SER A 10 6.86 -5.43 -7.62
N PHE A 11 6.29 -5.81 -6.47
CA PHE A 11 6.99 -5.81 -5.19
C PHE A 11 7.63 -7.17 -4.92
N ALA A 12 8.83 -7.14 -4.33
CA ALA A 12 9.46 -8.34 -3.83
C ALA A 12 8.60 -9.01 -2.75
N ALA A 13 8.61 -10.35 -2.67
CA ALA A 13 7.79 -11.10 -1.72
C ALA A 13 7.98 -10.65 -0.25
N GLY A 14 9.18 -10.21 0.12
CA GLY A 14 9.49 -9.68 1.45
C GLY A 14 8.67 -8.44 1.84
N PHE A 15 8.18 -7.66 0.86
CA PHE A 15 7.27 -6.53 1.13
C PHE A 15 5.98 -6.98 1.80
N PHE A 16 5.48 -8.16 1.43
CA PHE A 16 4.25 -8.74 1.98
C PHE A 16 4.47 -9.51 3.29
N ASP A 17 5.73 -9.62 3.76
CA ASP A 17 6.06 -10.19 5.07
C ASP A 17 6.40 -9.08 6.07
N LEU A 18 5.44 -8.72 6.93
CA LEU A 18 5.62 -7.71 7.97
C LEU A 18 6.77 -7.99 8.93
N ARG A 19 7.17 -9.26 9.09
CA ARG A 19 8.28 -9.62 9.99
C ARG A 19 9.61 -9.07 9.48
N THR A 20 9.72 -8.79 8.18
CA THR A 20 10.92 -8.18 7.60
C THR A 20 11.05 -6.70 7.95
N GLY A 21 9.98 -6.04 8.41
CA GLY A 21 9.95 -4.58 8.63
C GLY A 21 9.91 -3.74 7.34
N LEU A 22 10.08 -4.36 6.15
CA LEU A 22 10.24 -3.66 4.88
C LEU A 22 9.04 -2.77 4.52
N ALA A 23 7.82 -3.26 4.75
CA ALA A 23 6.61 -2.50 4.50
C ALA A 23 6.56 -1.21 5.34
N GLY A 24 6.95 -1.29 6.62
CA GLY A 24 7.00 -0.15 7.52
C GLY A 24 8.01 0.91 7.06
N GLU A 25 9.22 0.49 6.70
CA GLU A 25 10.26 1.39 6.20
C GLU A 25 9.85 2.12 4.92
N ILE A 26 9.22 1.41 3.98
CA ILE A 26 8.73 2.01 2.73
C ILE A 26 7.63 3.03 3.00
N LEU A 27 6.65 2.71 3.86
CA LEU A 27 5.59 3.64 4.23
C LEU A 27 6.15 4.88 4.93
N GLN A 28 7.13 4.71 5.82
CA GLN A 28 7.78 5.81 6.52
C GLN A 28 8.51 6.73 5.53
N LYS A 29 9.26 6.17 4.57
CA LYS A 29 9.87 6.96 3.48
C LYS A 29 8.83 7.72 2.68
N LEU A 30 7.75 7.06 2.22
CA LEU A 30 6.69 7.71 1.45
C LEU A 30 6.05 8.87 2.22
N SER A 31 5.85 8.71 3.53
CA SER A 31 5.35 9.77 4.41
C SER A 31 6.34 10.93 4.52
N ASN A 32 7.63 10.64 4.74
CA ASN A 32 8.68 11.65 4.85
C ASN A 32 8.84 12.47 3.55
N TYR A 33 8.77 11.80 2.40
CA TYR A 33 8.83 12.45 1.08
C TYR A 33 7.49 13.04 0.63
N ARG A 34 6.43 12.94 1.44
CA ARG A 34 5.06 13.40 1.12
C ARG A 34 4.55 12.88 -0.23
N MET A 35 4.94 11.66 -0.57
CA MET A 35 4.52 10.98 -1.80
C MET A 35 3.24 10.19 -1.55
N ARG A 36 2.30 10.23 -2.51
CA ARG A 36 1.08 9.43 -2.47
C ARG A 36 1.21 8.24 -3.39
N LEU A 37 1.07 7.03 -2.85
CA LEU A 37 1.19 5.78 -3.59
C LEU A 37 -0.08 4.95 -3.44
N ALA A 38 -0.60 4.43 -4.55
CA ALA A 38 -1.63 3.41 -4.53
C ALA A 38 -1.06 2.06 -5.00
N ILE A 39 -1.19 1.02 -4.18
CA ILE A 39 -0.75 -0.34 -4.50
C ILE A 39 -1.99 -1.13 -4.92
N VAL A 40 -1.97 -1.62 -6.16
CA VAL A 40 -3.10 -2.34 -6.76
C VAL A 40 -2.82 -3.84 -6.76
N GLY A 41 -3.66 -4.64 -6.15
CA GLY A 41 -3.51 -6.10 -6.18
C GLY A 41 -4.56 -6.86 -5.40
N ASP A 42 -4.59 -8.18 -5.60
CA ASP A 42 -5.47 -9.08 -4.85
C ASP A 42 -4.91 -9.39 -3.46
N PHE A 43 -5.32 -8.59 -2.47
CA PHE A 43 -4.94 -8.79 -1.07
C PHE A 43 -5.87 -9.77 -0.33
N THR A 44 -6.89 -10.33 -0.98
CA THR A 44 -7.83 -11.27 -0.34
C THR A 44 -7.15 -12.59 0.06
N ARG A 45 -6.07 -12.94 -0.66
CA ARG A 45 -5.24 -14.13 -0.41
C ARG A 45 -4.37 -14.01 0.84
N LEU A 46 -4.20 -12.80 1.36
CA LEU A 46 -3.37 -12.53 2.53
C LEU A 46 -4.17 -12.83 3.80
N LYS A 47 -4.10 -14.09 4.25
CA LYS A 47 -4.83 -14.61 5.42
C LYS A 47 -4.33 -14.05 6.77
N SER A 48 -3.19 -13.39 6.76
CA SER A 48 -2.54 -12.79 7.93
C SER A 48 -3.43 -11.72 8.58
N ARG A 49 -3.73 -11.89 9.88
CA ARG A 49 -4.47 -10.88 10.66
C ARG A 49 -3.70 -9.56 10.70
N SER A 50 -2.39 -9.60 10.94
CA SER A 50 -1.51 -8.42 10.98
C SER A 50 -1.51 -7.66 9.66
N TRP A 51 -1.53 -8.36 8.52
CA TRP A 51 -1.55 -7.70 7.21
C TRP A 51 -2.88 -6.98 6.95
N ARG A 52 -4.00 -7.58 7.35
CA ARG A 52 -5.31 -6.91 7.26
C ARG A 52 -5.36 -5.64 8.11
N TYR A 53 -4.81 -5.66 9.32
CA TYR A 53 -4.70 -4.45 10.14
C TYR A 53 -3.80 -3.41 9.50
N PHE A 54 -2.65 -3.83 8.97
CA PHE A 54 -1.71 -2.96 8.29
C PHE A 54 -2.33 -2.24 7.09
N ILE A 55 -3.02 -2.97 6.21
CA ILE A 55 -3.76 -2.39 5.08
C ILE A 55 -4.81 -1.39 5.58
N ARG A 56 -5.59 -1.76 6.61
CA ARG A 56 -6.65 -0.90 7.14
C ARG A 56 -6.09 0.42 7.69
N GLU A 57 -4.98 0.36 8.43
CA GLU A 57 -4.32 1.54 8.98
C GLU A 57 -3.72 2.40 7.88
N SER A 58 -3.06 1.78 6.90
CA SER A 58 -2.49 2.47 5.75
C SER A 58 -3.56 3.21 4.95
N ASN A 59 -4.67 2.53 4.62
CA ASN A 59 -5.81 3.10 3.89
C ASN A 59 -6.51 4.24 4.65
N ARG A 60 -6.37 4.30 5.98
CA ARG A 60 -6.85 5.42 6.79
C ARG A 60 -5.94 6.64 6.67
N GLY A 61 -4.65 6.41 6.43
CA GLY A 61 -3.69 7.43 6.04
C GLY A 61 -3.96 7.97 4.62
N LYS A 62 -3.46 9.17 4.33
CA LYS A 62 -3.58 9.79 2.99
C LYS A 62 -2.37 9.51 2.07
N THR A 63 -1.35 8.83 2.61
CA THR A 63 -0.05 8.63 1.97
C THR A 63 -0.03 7.35 1.12
N VAL A 64 -0.52 6.22 1.65
CA VAL A 64 -0.47 4.92 0.96
C VAL A 64 -1.83 4.26 0.99
N CYS A 65 -2.34 3.83 -0.15
CA CYS A 65 -3.60 3.12 -0.25
C CYS A 65 -3.42 1.78 -0.97
N PHE A 66 -3.97 0.72 -0.40
CA PHE A 66 -4.05 -0.61 -0.99
C PHE A 66 -5.45 -0.80 -1.55
N MET A 67 -5.54 -1.08 -2.85
CA MET A 67 -6.80 -1.23 -3.57
C MET A 67 -6.80 -2.52 -4.40
N PRO A 68 -7.95 -3.22 -4.49
CA PRO A 68 -8.06 -4.42 -5.32
C PRO A 68 -8.04 -4.10 -6.82
N THR A 69 -8.38 -2.87 -7.20
CA THR A 69 -8.51 -2.45 -8.60
C THR A 69 -7.81 -1.13 -8.86
N VAL A 70 -7.36 -0.94 -10.11
CA VAL A 70 -6.77 0.32 -10.58
C VAL A 70 -7.77 1.48 -10.45
N GLN A 71 -9.05 1.24 -10.74
CA GLN A 71 -10.09 2.26 -10.57
C GLN A 71 -10.22 2.73 -9.11
N GLY A 72 -10.19 1.81 -8.15
CA GLY A 72 -10.19 2.16 -6.72
C GLY A 72 -8.95 2.98 -6.33
N ALA A 73 -7.78 2.62 -6.86
CA ALA A 73 -6.53 3.35 -6.65
C ALA A 73 -6.59 4.77 -7.21
N ILE A 74 -7.09 4.96 -8.43
CA ILE A 74 -7.26 6.27 -9.06
C ILE A 74 -8.20 7.13 -8.22
N SER A 75 -9.36 6.60 -7.81
CA SER A 75 -10.32 7.33 -6.98
C SER A 75 -9.71 7.77 -5.65
N ALA A 76 -8.92 6.91 -5.00
CA ALA A 76 -8.23 7.23 -3.75
C ALA A 76 -7.19 8.34 -3.90
N LEU A 77 -6.55 8.44 -5.07
CA LEU A 77 -5.54 9.47 -5.35
C LEU A 77 -6.16 10.81 -5.80
N ILE A 78 -7.40 10.82 -6.29
CA ILE A 78 -8.09 12.04 -6.74
C ILE A 78 -8.66 12.85 -5.56
N LYS A 79 -9.07 12.19 -4.47
CA LYS A 79 -9.43 12.84 -3.19
C LYS A 79 -8.25 13.54 -2.52
#